data_AF-A0A226MH64-F1
#
_entry.id   AF-A0A226MH64-F1
#
_cell.length_a   1.000
_cell.length_b   1.000
_cell.length_c   1.000
_cell.angle_alpha   90.00
_cell.angle_beta   90.00
_cell.angle_gamma   90.00
#
_symmetry.space_group_name_H-M   'P 1'
#
loop_
_entity.id
_entity.type
_entity.pdbx_description
1 polymer ?
#
loop_
_entity_poly.entity_id
_entity_poly.type
_entity_poly.pdbx_seq_one_letter_code
_entity_poly.pdbx_strand_id
1 'polypeptide(L)'
;FVFNRDVISCCFILNAGEPRKFDPKFRGPIHNRRCTDVVCCVIFIVVILGYIALGIVAWVHGDPRKVIYPTDSYGQFCGQKDTFNENKTILFYFNILKCASPVVLINLQCPTTQVSEIQRYKPDQWNYFKQYCKPGFNNPRKSVAQVLRDEDCPSMIIPSRPFLKRCFPDFSTKNGVLTVANQTTFKDGRGKTRNVTDLREAANGINSVLDARSVGMKIFEDYAISWYWILIGLFIAMIVSLLFLVLLRFTAGVLFWIFIFGVIGIIGYGTWHCYWEYDHLKGIPGSDLTVYDIGFQTDFRVYLQLRQTWLAFMIILCVVEIIIILMLIFLRNRIRIAIALLKEGSRAIGYIMSTLFYPIVTFILIAICISYWAVTAVYPSVGIPLDNVSLL
;
A
#
# COMPACT_ATOMS: atom_id res chain seq x y z
N PHE A 1 42.66 40.69 30.58
CA PHE A 1 42.03 39.49 29.99
C PHE A 1 41.72 38.51 31.10
N VAL A 2 40.61 38.72 31.80
CA VAL A 2 40.08 37.81 32.83
C VAL A 2 38.83 37.19 32.22
N PHE A 3 38.90 35.90 31.91
CA PHE A 3 37.77 35.12 31.43
C PHE A 3 36.69 35.15 32.50
N ASN A 4 35.57 35.80 32.18
CA ASN A 4 34.52 36.05 33.14
C ASN A 4 33.81 34.74 33.50
N ARG A 5 33.78 34.44 34.81
CA ARG A 5 33.24 33.24 35.43
C ARG A 5 31.70 33.18 35.39
N ASP A 6 31.07 34.20 34.81
CA ASP A 6 29.62 34.38 34.76
C ASP A 6 28.90 33.61 33.65
N VAL A 7 29.61 33.17 32.60
CA VAL A 7 28.97 32.42 31.50
C VAL A 7 28.63 30.97 31.90
N ILE A 8 29.31 30.42 32.90
CA ILE A 8 29.10 29.04 33.37
C ILE A 8 28.12 28.99 34.56
N SER A 9 27.95 30.10 35.31
CA SER A 9 27.05 30.14 36.48
C SER A 9 25.56 30.26 36.11
N CYS A 10 25.23 30.70 34.89
CA CYS A 10 23.86 30.66 34.37
C CYS A 10 23.35 29.23 34.03
N CYS A 11 24.14 28.19 34.31
CA CYS A 11 23.78 26.82 33.97
C CYS A 11 22.82 26.14 34.96
N PHE A 12 22.63 26.66 36.19
CA PHE A 12 22.05 25.83 37.26
C PHE A 12 20.85 26.34 38.07
N ILE A 13 20.37 27.58 37.94
CA ILE A 13 19.23 28.01 38.77
C ILE A 13 18.17 28.66 37.90
N LEU A 14 17.20 27.84 37.49
CA LEU A 14 15.86 28.32 37.19
C LEU A 14 15.26 28.77 38.53
N ASN A 15 15.16 30.08 38.76
CA ASN A 15 14.18 30.61 39.71
C ASN A 15 12.79 30.32 39.14
N ALA A 16 12.37 29.06 39.19
CA ALA A 16 10.97 28.70 39.13
C ALA A 16 10.36 29.33 40.38
N GLY A 17 9.57 30.39 40.21
CA GLY A 17 8.79 30.95 41.31
C GLY A 17 8.01 29.84 42.02
N GLU A 18 7.76 30.00 43.32
CA GLU A 18 7.11 28.96 44.11
C GLU A 18 5.84 28.45 43.43
N PRO A 19 5.60 27.12 43.42
CA PRO A 19 4.38 26.56 42.87
C PRO A 19 3.17 27.24 43.53
N ARG A 20 2.23 27.76 42.71
CA ARG A 20 1.02 28.39 43.23
C ARG A 20 0.32 27.42 44.19
N LYS A 21 0.24 27.81 45.45
CA LYS A 21 -0.51 27.07 46.48
C LYS A 21 -1.99 27.06 46.09
N PHE A 22 -2.67 25.95 46.38
CA PHE A 22 -4.09 25.78 46.10
C PHE A 22 -4.88 26.94 46.74
N ASP A 23 -5.52 27.77 45.92
CA ASP A 23 -6.39 28.84 46.39
C ASP A 23 -7.82 28.30 46.51
N PRO A 24 -8.36 28.11 47.73
CA PRO A 24 -9.72 27.62 47.93
C PRO A 24 -10.79 28.59 47.40
N LYS A 25 -10.43 29.83 47.04
CA LYS A 25 -11.33 30.82 46.41
C LYS A 25 -11.26 30.79 44.88
N PHE A 26 -10.41 29.97 44.28
CA PHE A 26 -10.28 29.88 42.82
C PHE A 26 -11.51 29.19 42.21
N ARG A 27 -12.43 29.98 41.66
CA ARG A 27 -13.68 29.50 41.02
C ARG A 27 -13.48 29.00 39.57
N GLY A 28 -12.34 28.38 39.29
CA GLY A 28 -11.99 27.86 37.98
C GLY A 28 -11.81 28.95 36.91
N PRO A 29 -11.33 28.60 35.71
CA PRO A 29 -10.92 29.61 34.74
C PRO A 29 -12.08 30.44 34.15
N ILE A 30 -13.30 29.92 33.98
CA ILE A 30 -14.43 30.61 33.30
C ILE A 30 -15.78 29.97 33.71
N HIS A 31 -16.77 30.75 34.19
CA HIS A 31 -18.11 30.26 34.59
C HIS A 31 -19.11 30.12 33.42
N ASN A 32 -19.09 31.03 32.43
CA ASN A 32 -19.99 31.00 31.28
C ASN A 32 -19.35 30.24 30.11
N ARG A 33 -19.52 28.91 30.08
CA ARG A 33 -19.15 28.10 28.92
C ARG A 33 -20.30 28.11 27.92
N ARG A 34 -20.05 28.55 26.68
CA ARG A 34 -20.93 28.31 25.53
C ARG A 34 -20.31 27.20 24.68
N CYS A 35 -21.13 26.35 24.06
CA CYS A 35 -20.62 25.34 23.13
C CYS A 35 -20.06 26.05 21.89
N THR A 36 -18.74 26.02 21.73
CA THR A 36 -18.04 26.63 20.59
C THR A 36 -18.12 25.78 19.31
N ASP A 37 -18.54 24.52 19.42
CA ASP A 37 -18.43 23.52 18.34
C ASP A 37 -19.80 23.04 17.80
N VAL A 38 -20.87 23.82 17.94
CA VAL A 38 -22.20 23.40 17.44
C VAL A 38 -22.20 23.20 15.93
N VAL A 39 -21.60 24.12 15.17
CA VAL A 39 -21.50 24.01 13.69
C VAL A 39 -20.66 22.80 13.28
N CYS A 40 -19.50 22.60 13.93
CA CYS A 40 -18.64 21.45 13.69
C CYS A 40 -19.36 20.13 14.00
N CYS A 41 -20.17 20.09 15.06
CA CYS A 41 -20.97 18.93 15.41
C CYS A 41 -22.02 18.60 14.34
N VAL A 42 -22.71 19.61 13.79
CA VAL A 42 -23.67 19.41 12.70
C VAL A 42 -22.97 18.87 11.46
N ILE A 43 -21.84 19.45 11.05
CA ILE A 43 -21.05 18.97 9.89
C ILE A 43 -20.62 17.52 10.11
N PHE A 44 -20.12 17.18 11.30
CA PHE A 44 -19.70 15.83 11.63
C PHE A 44 -20.86 14.83 11.49
N ILE A 45 -22.05 15.17 12.01
CA ILE A 45 -23.25 14.32 11.89
C ILE A 45 -23.64 14.13 10.42
N VAL A 46 -23.62 15.19 9.61
CA VAL A 46 -23.93 15.09 8.17
C VAL A 46 -22.93 14.17 7.45
N VAL A 47 -21.62 14.29 7.74
CA VAL A 47 -20.60 13.41 7.15
C VAL A 47 -20.81 11.96 7.55
N ILE A 48 -21.11 11.67 8.82
CA ILE A 48 -21.39 10.31 9.30
C ILE A 48 -22.63 9.73 8.60
N LEU A 49 -23.71 10.51 8.47
CA LEU A 49 -24.93 10.06 7.77
C LEU A 49 -24.67 9.82 6.28
N GLY A 50 -23.93 10.71 5.62
CA GLY A 50 -23.53 10.53 4.23
C GLY A 50 -22.69 9.27 4.03
N TYR A 51 -21.76 9.00 4.95
CA TYR A 51 -20.93 7.80 4.92
C TYR A 51 -21.75 6.51 5.08
N ILE A 52 -22.72 6.50 5.99
CA ILE A 52 -23.66 5.38 6.17
C ILE A 52 -24.50 5.17 4.91
N ALA A 53 -25.03 6.24 4.31
CA ALA A 53 -25.82 6.17 3.10
C ALA A 53 -25.03 5.57 1.92
N LEU A 54 -23.78 5.99 1.73
CA LEU A 54 -22.89 5.43 0.71
C LEU A 54 -22.65 3.93 0.91
N GLY A 55 -22.45 3.48 2.16
CA GLY A 55 -22.29 2.05 2.42
C GLY A 55 -23.57 1.24 2.18
N ILE A 56 -24.75 1.78 2.49
CA ILE A 56 -26.03 1.13 2.16
C ILE A 56 -26.17 0.98 0.63
N VAL A 57 -25.91 2.04 -0.14
CA VAL A 57 -25.97 1.97 -1.61
C VAL A 57 -25.00 0.93 -2.16
N ALA A 58 -23.76 0.92 -1.66
CA ALA A 58 -22.75 -0.08 -2.03
C ALA A 58 -23.23 -1.51 -1.72
N TRP A 59 -23.79 -1.76 -0.54
CA TRP A 59 -24.24 -3.08 -0.13
C TRP A 59 -25.47 -3.57 -0.91
N VAL A 60 -26.41 -2.68 -1.22
CA VAL A 60 -27.62 -3.04 -1.98
C VAL A 60 -27.28 -3.41 -3.43
N HIS A 61 -26.30 -2.74 -4.03
CA HIS A 61 -25.96 -2.93 -5.45
C HIS A 61 -24.76 -3.85 -5.71
N GLY A 62 -23.91 -4.09 -4.69
CA GLY A 62 -22.72 -4.93 -4.83
C GLY A 62 -23.01 -6.40 -4.53
N ASP A 63 -22.43 -7.31 -5.31
CA ASP A 63 -22.39 -8.74 -4.99
C ASP A 63 -20.96 -9.15 -4.59
N PRO A 64 -20.66 -9.41 -3.31
CA PRO A 64 -19.30 -9.71 -2.85
C PRO A 64 -18.73 -11.01 -3.49
N ARG A 65 -19.57 -11.87 -4.08
CA ARG A 65 -19.13 -13.14 -4.67
C ARG A 65 -18.24 -12.97 -5.89
N LYS A 66 -18.39 -11.89 -6.68
CA LYS A 66 -17.56 -11.70 -7.89
C LYS A 66 -16.09 -11.36 -7.57
N VAL A 67 -15.75 -11.09 -6.31
CA VAL A 67 -14.36 -10.95 -5.84
C VAL A 67 -13.65 -12.30 -5.80
N ILE A 68 -14.37 -13.34 -5.34
CA ILE A 68 -13.84 -14.69 -5.07
C ILE A 68 -13.97 -15.59 -6.30
N TYR A 69 -15.08 -15.46 -7.03
CA TYR A 69 -15.40 -16.28 -8.19
C TYR A 69 -15.40 -15.41 -9.45
N PRO A 70 -14.62 -15.78 -10.49
CA PRO A 70 -14.77 -15.13 -11.78
C PRO A 70 -16.15 -15.41 -12.36
N THR A 71 -16.65 -14.48 -13.16
CA THR A 71 -17.93 -14.57 -13.85
C THR A 71 -17.69 -14.71 -15.35
N ASP A 72 -18.40 -15.62 -16.01
CA ASP A 72 -18.37 -15.76 -17.47
C ASP A 72 -19.16 -14.64 -18.18
N SER A 73 -19.11 -14.60 -19.52
CA SER A 73 -19.85 -13.59 -20.29
C SER A 73 -21.37 -13.67 -20.16
N TYR A 74 -21.90 -14.74 -19.56
CA TYR A 74 -23.33 -14.98 -19.32
C TYR A 74 -23.73 -14.67 -17.87
N GLY A 75 -22.83 -14.12 -17.06
CA GLY A 75 -23.13 -13.79 -15.67
C GLY A 75 -23.06 -15.00 -14.72
N GLN A 76 -22.56 -16.15 -15.16
CA GLN A 76 -22.46 -17.36 -14.32
C GLN A 76 -21.09 -17.43 -13.62
N PHE A 77 -21.09 -17.83 -12.35
CA PHE A 77 -19.87 -17.97 -11.56
C PHE A 77 -19.11 -19.27 -11.88
N CYS A 78 -17.79 -19.19 -12.05
CA CYS A 78 -16.94 -20.37 -12.25
C CYS A 78 -16.56 -21.00 -10.91
N GLY A 79 -16.84 -22.29 -10.71
CA GLY A 79 -16.38 -23.04 -9.54
C GLY A 79 -17.13 -22.74 -8.23
N GLN A 80 -18.32 -22.15 -8.31
CA GLN A 80 -19.20 -21.97 -7.15
C GLN A 80 -20.08 -23.22 -6.99
N LYS A 81 -20.20 -23.72 -5.74
CA LYS A 81 -21.10 -24.82 -5.41
C LYS A 81 -22.55 -24.47 -5.76
N ASP A 82 -23.33 -25.46 -6.20
CA ASP A 82 -24.74 -25.32 -6.61
C ASP A 82 -24.99 -24.46 -7.87
N THR A 83 -23.97 -24.29 -8.72
CA THR A 83 -24.13 -23.61 -10.03
C THR A 83 -23.80 -24.54 -11.20
N PHE A 84 -24.28 -24.21 -12.41
CA PHE A 84 -24.03 -25.00 -13.63
C PHE A 84 -22.52 -25.20 -13.91
N ASN A 85 -21.69 -24.27 -13.45
CA ASN A 85 -20.24 -24.26 -13.64
C ASN A 85 -19.47 -24.71 -12.38
N GLU A 86 -20.07 -25.49 -11.46
CA GLU A 86 -19.42 -25.96 -10.23
C GLU A 86 -18.11 -26.72 -10.51
N ASN A 87 -18.13 -27.65 -11.46
CA ASN A 87 -16.93 -28.43 -11.85
C ASN A 87 -15.95 -27.65 -12.73
N LYS A 88 -16.29 -26.42 -13.13
CA LYS A 88 -15.54 -25.56 -14.04
C LYS A 88 -14.96 -24.38 -13.28
N THR A 89 -13.79 -24.59 -12.69
CA THR A 89 -13.18 -23.63 -11.75
C THR A 89 -12.34 -22.55 -12.41
N ILE A 90 -12.05 -22.66 -13.71
CA ILE A 90 -11.12 -21.75 -14.42
C ILE A 90 -11.88 -20.99 -15.51
N LEU A 91 -11.64 -19.68 -15.61
CA LEU A 91 -12.17 -18.80 -16.63
C LEU A 91 -11.19 -18.67 -17.80
N PHE A 92 -11.67 -18.95 -19.01
CA PHE A 92 -10.92 -18.87 -20.26
C PHE A 92 -11.39 -17.68 -21.12
N TYR A 93 -10.44 -16.93 -21.70
CA TYR A 93 -10.69 -15.80 -22.59
C TYR A 93 -10.51 -16.22 -24.05
N PHE A 94 -11.49 -15.94 -24.91
CA PHE A 94 -11.39 -16.28 -26.34
C PHE A 94 -10.27 -15.52 -27.06
N ASN A 95 -10.02 -14.28 -26.65
CA ASN A 95 -8.91 -13.48 -27.16
C ASN A 95 -8.38 -12.56 -26.05
N ILE A 96 -7.27 -12.98 -25.44
CA ILE A 96 -6.64 -12.20 -24.36
C ILE A 96 -5.99 -10.90 -24.85
N LEU A 97 -5.65 -10.78 -26.15
CA LEU A 97 -5.04 -9.56 -26.71
C LEU A 97 -6.00 -8.37 -26.70
N LYS A 98 -7.31 -8.62 -26.86
CA LYS A 98 -8.33 -7.56 -26.73
C LYS A 98 -8.47 -7.07 -25.28
N CYS A 99 -8.05 -7.86 -24.29
CA CYS A 99 -8.07 -7.49 -22.87
C CYS A 99 -6.90 -6.62 -22.44
N ALA A 100 -5.88 -6.43 -23.29
CA ALA A 100 -4.64 -5.75 -22.94
C ALA A 100 -4.71 -4.21 -22.99
N SER A 101 -5.85 -3.63 -23.35
CA SER A 101 -6.00 -2.18 -23.35
C SER A 101 -6.16 -1.65 -21.92
N PRO A 102 -5.52 -0.53 -21.55
CA PRO A 102 -5.59 0.03 -20.20
C PRO A 102 -7.01 0.41 -19.77
N VAL A 103 -7.91 0.65 -20.72
CA VAL A 103 -9.35 0.95 -20.46
C VAL A 103 -10.10 -0.28 -19.92
N VAL A 104 -9.73 -1.48 -20.37
CA VAL A 104 -10.34 -2.75 -19.92
C VAL A 104 -9.88 -3.13 -18.51
N LEU A 105 -8.71 -2.65 -18.10
CA LEU A 105 -8.12 -2.88 -16.78
C LEU A 105 -8.84 -2.10 -15.67
N ILE A 106 -9.37 -0.91 -16.00
CA ILE A 106 -10.14 -0.05 -15.10
C ILE A 106 -11.55 -0.61 -14.89
N ASN A 107 -12.16 -1.14 -15.96
CA ASN A 107 -13.55 -1.62 -15.92
C ASN A 107 -13.69 -3.09 -15.52
N LEU A 108 -12.58 -3.82 -15.30
CA LEU A 108 -12.53 -5.27 -15.03
C LEU A 108 -13.26 -6.18 -16.04
N GLN A 109 -13.77 -5.62 -17.14
CA GLN A 109 -14.66 -6.29 -18.08
C GLN A 109 -14.04 -6.30 -19.48
N CYS A 110 -13.63 -7.48 -19.92
CA CYS A 110 -13.08 -7.66 -21.26
C CYS A 110 -14.19 -7.68 -22.32
N PRO A 111 -13.99 -7.04 -23.48
CA PRO A 111 -14.92 -7.08 -24.61
C PRO A 111 -14.83 -8.41 -25.39
N THR A 112 -14.49 -9.51 -24.72
CA THR A 112 -14.35 -10.85 -25.31
C THR A 112 -15.22 -11.86 -24.60
N THR A 113 -15.71 -12.83 -25.39
CA THR A 113 -16.42 -13.97 -24.84
C THR A 113 -15.51 -14.75 -23.88
N GLN A 114 -16.02 -15.00 -22.68
CA GLN A 114 -15.37 -15.69 -21.57
C GLN A 114 -16.19 -16.93 -21.20
N VAL A 115 -15.53 -18.07 -21.01
CA VAL A 115 -16.19 -19.34 -20.69
C VAL A 115 -15.49 -20.05 -19.54
N SER A 116 -16.27 -20.78 -18.74
CA SER A 116 -15.77 -21.61 -17.64
C SER A 116 -15.33 -22.99 -18.16
N GLU A 117 -14.14 -23.43 -17.76
CA GLU A 117 -13.50 -24.67 -18.21
C GLU A 117 -13.05 -25.57 -17.03
N ILE A 118 -12.85 -26.85 -17.31
CA ILE A 118 -12.34 -27.87 -16.38
C ILE A 118 -10.87 -28.13 -16.71
N GLN A 119 -10.00 -28.20 -15.69
CA GLN A 119 -8.57 -28.53 -15.85
C GLN A 119 -8.31 -30.01 -16.18
N ARG A 120 -8.98 -30.59 -17.19
CA ARG A 120 -8.90 -32.04 -17.46
C ARG A 120 -8.53 -32.34 -18.92
N TYR A 121 -7.30 -32.81 -19.10
CA TYR A 121 -6.81 -33.40 -20.35
C TYR A 121 -7.56 -34.70 -20.66
N LYS A 122 -8.16 -34.79 -21.85
CA LYS A 122 -8.72 -36.03 -22.43
C LYS A 122 -8.29 -36.16 -23.91
N PRO A 123 -8.16 -37.39 -24.44
CA PRO A 123 -7.47 -37.67 -25.70
C PRO A 123 -8.26 -37.39 -26.99
N ASP A 124 -9.54 -37.01 -26.91
CA ASP A 124 -10.35 -36.66 -28.10
C ASP A 124 -10.23 -35.17 -28.45
N GLN A 125 -9.63 -34.85 -29.61
CA GLN A 125 -9.36 -33.47 -30.04
C GLN A 125 -10.62 -32.60 -30.15
N TRP A 126 -11.75 -33.16 -30.63
CA TRP A 126 -13.01 -32.41 -30.78
C TRP A 126 -13.72 -32.20 -29.44
N ASN A 127 -13.78 -33.23 -28.59
CA ASN A 127 -14.37 -33.12 -27.25
C ASN A 127 -13.55 -32.20 -26.33
N TYR A 128 -12.25 -32.08 -26.59
CA TYR A 128 -11.38 -31.10 -25.96
C TYR A 128 -11.70 -29.67 -26.45
N PHE A 129 -11.72 -29.44 -27.77
CA PHE A 129 -12.01 -28.11 -28.33
C PHE A 129 -13.41 -27.60 -27.95
N LYS A 130 -14.41 -28.49 -27.92
CA LYS A 130 -15.81 -28.16 -27.59
C LYS A 130 -15.97 -27.56 -26.19
N GLN A 131 -15.07 -27.85 -25.24
CA GLN A 131 -15.15 -27.31 -23.88
C GLN A 131 -14.93 -25.80 -23.81
N TYR A 132 -14.24 -25.25 -24.81
CA TYR A 132 -13.97 -23.83 -24.95
C TYR A 132 -15.06 -23.07 -25.72
N CYS A 133 -16.05 -23.76 -26.28
CA CYS A 133 -17.16 -23.12 -27.01
C CYS A 133 -18.28 -22.69 -26.06
N LYS A 134 -19.16 -21.80 -26.52
CA LYS A 134 -20.37 -21.39 -25.79
C LYS A 134 -21.22 -22.61 -25.40
N PRO A 135 -21.88 -22.58 -24.22
CA PRO A 135 -22.78 -23.66 -23.80
C PRO A 135 -23.92 -23.81 -24.83
N GLY A 136 -24.18 -25.05 -25.26
CA GLY A 136 -25.21 -25.35 -26.28
C GLY A 136 -24.73 -25.36 -27.74
N PHE A 137 -23.44 -25.09 -28.01
CA PHE A 137 -22.89 -25.20 -29.36
C PHE A 137 -22.81 -26.66 -29.84
N ASN A 138 -23.76 -27.06 -30.69
CA ASN A 138 -23.86 -28.39 -31.28
C ASN A 138 -24.10 -28.36 -32.81
N ASN A 139 -24.04 -27.20 -33.46
CA ASN A 139 -24.50 -27.05 -34.85
C ASN A 139 -23.39 -27.34 -35.89
N PRO A 140 -23.39 -28.51 -36.58
CA PRO A 140 -22.44 -28.80 -37.65
C PRO A 140 -22.72 -28.03 -38.96
N ARG A 141 -23.79 -27.22 -39.02
CA ARG A 141 -24.24 -26.52 -40.23
C ARG A 141 -23.68 -25.10 -40.39
N LYS A 142 -23.09 -24.50 -39.36
CA LYS A 142 -22.46 -23.17 -39.47
C LYS A 142 -21.07 -23.32 -40.11
N SER A 143 -20.77 -22.45 -41.08
CA SER A 143 -19.41 -22.35 -41.64
C SER A 143 -18.42 -21.85 -40.58
N VAL A 144 -17.15 -22.28 -40.66
CA VAL A 144 -16.09 -21.86 -39.73
C VAL A 144 -15.99 -20.33 -39.63
N ALA A 145 -16.15 -19.61 -40.74
CA ALA A 145 -16.14 -18.14 -40.76
C ALA A 145 -17.31 -17.50 -39.99
N GLN A 146 -18.48 -18.15 -39.94
CA GLN A 146 -19.62 -17.67 -39.14
C GLN A 146 -19.41 -17.97 -37.65
N VAL A 147 -18.89 -19.15 -37.30
CA VAL A 147 -18.57 -19.52 -35.91
C VAL A 147 -17.56 -18.55 -35.29
N LEU A 148 -16.55 -18.13 -36.07
CA LEU A 148 -15.55 -17.16 -35.64
C LEU A 148 -16.09 -15.72 -35.55
N ARG A 149 -17.04 -15.34 -36.42
CA ARG A 149 -17.68 -14.01 -36.37
C ARG A 149 -18.64 -13.87 -35.19
N ASP A 150 -19.40 -14.92 -34.89
CA ASP A 150 -20.38 -14.93 -33.80
C ASP A 150 -19.72 -15.15 -32.42
N GLU A 151 -18.39 -15.28 -32.38
CA GLU A 151 -17.60 -15.69 -31.20
C GLU A 151 -18.21 -16.94 -30.52
N ASP A 152 -18.61 -17.93 -31.30
CA ASP A 152 -19.23 -19.18 -30.80
C ASP A 152 -18.19 -20.13 -30.19
N CYS A 153 -16.98 -20.12 -30.76
CA CYS A 153 -15.81 -20.87 -30.30
C CYS A 153 -14.56 -19.99 -30.47
N PRO A 154 -13.49 -20.23 -29.69
CA PRO A 154 -12.25 -19.47 -29.82
C PRO A 154 -11.58 -19.72 -31.19
N SER A 155 -10.94 -18.69 -31.73
CA SER A 155 -10.22 -18.81 -33.01
C SER A 155 -8.92 -19.61 -32.91
N MET A 156 -8.34 -19.65 -31.71
CA MET A 156 -7.16 -20.45 -31.40
C MET A 156 -7.16 -20.79 -29.91
N ILE A 157 -6.58 -21.93 -29.55
CA ILE A 157 -6.28 -22.29 -28.17
C ILE A 157 -4.78 -22.08 -27.98
N ILE A 158 -4.42 -21.18 -27.08
CA ILE A 158 -3.03 -20.92 -26.71
C ILE A 158 -2.73 -21.73 -25.44
N PRO A 159 -1.59 -22.44 -25.33
CA PRO A 159 -1.24 -23.11 -24.10
C PRO A 159 -1.16 -22.08 -22.97
N SER A 160 -1.95 -22.31 -21.95
CA SER A 160 -2.12 -21.38 -20.83
C SER A 160 -1.91 -22.09 -19.50
N ARG A 161 -1.36 -21.37 -18.53
CA ARG A 161 -1.33 -21.79 -17.13
C ARG A 161 -2.47 -21.12 -16.37
N PRO A 162 -3.17 -21.85 -15.48
CA PRO A 162 -4.15 -21.23 -14.61
C PRO A 162 -3.45 -20.36 -13.57
N PHE A 163 -3.91 -19.11 -13.45
CA PHE A 163 -3.49 -18.17 -12.41
C PHE A 163 -4.73 -17.47 -11.86
N LEU A 164 -4.96 -17.54 -10.54
CA LEU A 164 -6.17 -17.00 -9.87
C LEU A 164 -7.50 -17.42 -10.55
N LYS A 165 -7.66 -18.72 -10.88
CA LYS A 165 -8.83 -19.25 -11.59
C LYS A 165 -9.07 -18.62 -12.98
N ARG A 166 -8.03 -18.10 -13.64
CA ARG A 166 -8.07 -17.55 -15.00
C ARG A 166 -6.94 -18.14 -15.85
N CYS A 167 -7.17 -18.38 -17.14
CA CYS A 167 -6.15 -18.89 -18.06
C CYS A 167 -5.28 -17.75 -18.62
N PHE A 168 -3.96 -17.83 -18.41
CA PHE A 168 -2.97 -16.91 -19.00
C PHE A 168 -1.97 -17.65 -19.89
N PRO A 169 -1.54 -17.06 -21.02
CA PRO A 169 -0.55 -17.66 -21.91
C PRO A 169 0.71 -18.08 -21.16
N ASP A 170 1.19 -19.30 -21.43
CA ASP A 170 2.44 -19.79 -20.86
C ASP A 170 3.63 -19.25 -21.66
N PHE A 171 4.33 -18.26 -21.10
CA PHE A 171 5.54 -17.70 -21.69
C PHE A 171 6.76 -18.52 -21.25
N SER A 172 7.46 -19.13 -22.21
CA SER A 172 8.70 -19.87 -21.96
C SER A 172 9.86 -19.24 -22.72
N THR A 173 10.94 -18.95 -22.00
CA THR A 173 12.19 -18.44 -22.59
C THR A 173 13.05 -19.61 -23.02
N LYS A 174 13.23 -19.79 -24.33
CA LYS A 174 14.19 -20.76 -24.89
C LYS A 174 15.29 -19.99 -25.61
N ASN A 175 16.54 -20.19 -25.20
CA ASN A 175 17.72 -19.54 -25.80
C ASN A 175 17.63 -18.01 -25.85
N GLY A 176 17.12 -17.37 -24.78
CA GLY A 176 16.98 -15.92 -24.69
C GLY A 176 15.84 -15.30 -25.52
N VAL A 177 15.08 -16.11 -26.27
CA VAL A 177 13.93 -15.67 -27.07
C VAL A 177 12.64 -16.11 -26.38
N LEU A 178 11.67 -15.20 -26.25
CA LEU A 178 10.35 -15.50 -25.72
C LEU A 178 9.55 -16.30 -26.72
N THR A 179 9.07 -17.47 -26.30
CA THR A 179 8.21 -18.35 -27.11
C THR A 179 6.94 -18.69 -26.35
N VAL A 180 5.85 -18.90 -27.08
CA VAL A 180 4.63 -19.52 -26.58
C VAL A 180 4.44 -20.79 -27.42
N ALA A 181 4.16 -21.94 -26.82
CA ALA A 181 4.05 -23.20 -27.57
C ALA A 181 5.25 -23.54 -28.50
N ASN A 182 6.49 -23.19 -28.12
CA ASN A 182 7.72 -23.32 -28.95
C ASN A 182 7.75 -22.50 -30.25
N GLN A 183 6.82 -21.58 -30.48
CA GLN A 183 6.79 -20.72 -31.67
C GLN A 183 7.00 -19.25 -31.29
N THR A 184 7.60 -18.49 -32.22
CA THR A 184 7.82 -17.04 -32.08
C THR A 184 6.72 -16.21 -32.75
N THR A 185 5.83 -16.82 -33.54
CA THR A 185 4.79 -16.11 -34.27
C THR A 185 3.46 -16.86 -34.20
N PHE A 186 2.36 -16.13 -34.09
CA PHE A 186 0.99 -16.67 -34.03
C PHE A 186 0.07 -15.93 -34.98
N LYS A 187 -0.93 -16.62 -35.52
CA LYS A 187 -1.98 -15.98 -36.33
C LYS A 187 -3.07 -15.45 -35.41
N ASP A 188 -3.16 -14.13 -35.26
CA ASP A 188 -4.34 -13.45 -34.70
C ASP A 188 -5.53 -13.82 -35.58
N GLY A 189 -6.61 -14.39 -35.02
CA GLY A 189 -7.69 -15.13 -35.70
C GLY A 189 -8.41 -14.44 -36.89
N ARG A 190 -7.95 -13.27 -37.30
CA ARG A 190 -8.26 -12.52 -38.53
C ARG A 190 -7.27 -12.80 -39.67
N GLY A 191 -6.39 -13.78 -39.53
CA GLY A 191 -5.41 -14.16 -40.57
C GLY A 191 -4.10 -13.35 -40.57
N LYS A 192 -3.85 -12.52 -39.55
CA LYS A 192 -2.63 -11.71 -39.42
C LYS A 192 -1.62 -12.39 -38.51
N THR A 193 -0.39 -12.56 -38.97
CA THR A 193 0.70 -13.09 -38.13
C THR A 193 1.23 -12.00 -37.19
N ARG A 194 1.34 -12.30 -35.90
CA ARG A 194 1.83 -11.44 -34.82
C ARG A 194 3.00 -12.10 -34.11
N ASN A 195 3.96 -11.30 -33.65
CA ASN A 195 5.14 -11.78 -32.94
C ASN A 195 4.83 -11.96 -31.43
N VAL A 196 5.54 -12.86 -30.73
CA VAL A 196 5.33 -13.06 -29.27
C VAL A 196 5.67 -11.80 -28.48
N THR A 197 6.53 -10.94 -29.03
CA THR A 197 6.87 -9.63 -28.45
C THR A 197 5.65 -8.73 -28.30
N ASP A 198 4.75 -8.69 -29.30
CA ASP A 198 3.51 -7.93 -29.26
C ASP A 198 2.57 -8.49 -28.18
N LEU A 199 2.54 -9.82 -28.02
CA LEU A 199 1.79 -10.49 -26.97
C LEU A 199 2.39 -10.21 -25.58
N ARG A 200 3.72 -10.06 -25.47
CA ARG A 200 4.39 -9.67 -24.23
C ARG A 200 4.09 -8.22 -23.87
N GLU A 201 4.12 -7.29 -24.81
CA GLU A 201 3.76 -5.89 -24.55
C GLU A 201 2.30 -5.78 -24.09
N ALA A 202 1.40 -6.50 -24.75
CA ALA A 202 0.00 -6.63 -24.34
C ALA A 202 -0.17 -7.30 -22.97
N ALA A 203 0.62 -8.33 -22.67
CA ALA A 203 0.60 -9.02 -21.39
C ALA A 203 1.28 -8.24 -20.27
N ASN A 204 2.27 -7.37 -20.54
CA ASN A 204 2.99 -6.63 -19.51
C ASN A 204 2.07 -5.70 -18.71
N GLY A 205 1.10 -5.05 -19.36
CA GLY A 205 0.08 -4.23 -18.68
C GLY A 205 -0.89 -5.05 -17.82
N ILE A 206 -1.14 -6.31 -18.19
CA ILE A 206 -1.99 -7.24 -17.44
C ILE A 206 -1.19 -7.92 -16.30
N ASN A 207 0.06 -8.27 -16.56
CA ASN A 207 0.97 -8.92 -15.63
C ASN A 207 1.23 -8.04 -14.42
N SER A 208 1.40 -6.71 -14.58
CA SER A 208 1.63 -5.81 -13.44
C SER A 208 0.45 -5.77 -12.45
N VAL A 209 -0.79 -5.74 -12.94
CA VAL A 209 -1.99 -5.74 -12.08
C VAL A 209 -2.25 -7.10 -11.46
N LEU A 210 -1.99 -8.18 -12.19
CA LEU A 210 -2.11 -9.53 -11.64
C LEU A 210 -1.03 -9.83 -10.61
N ASP A 211 0.19 -9.35 -10.84
CA ASP A 211 1.30 -9.48 -9.90
C ASP A 211 0.99 -8.67 -8.63
N ALA A 212 0.47 -7.44 -8.76
CA ALA A 212 0.00 -6.64 -7.62
C ALA A 212 -1.12 -7.33 -6.81
N ARG A 213 -2.09 -7.97 -7.49
CA ARG A 213 -3.13 -8.75 -6.80
C ARG A 213 -2.57 -10.00 -6.11
N SER A 214 -1.56 -10.64 -6.70
CA SER A 214 -0.91 -11.81 -6.12
C SER A 214 -0.06 -11.46 -4.90
N VAL A 215 0.65 -10.34 -4.95
CA VAL A 215 1.34 -9.75 -3.81
C VAL A 215 0.33 -9.42 -2.72
N GLY A 216 -0.81 -8.84 -3.06
CA GLY A 216 -1.92 -8.61 -2.12
C GLY A 216 -2.40 -9.89 -1.42
N MET A 217 -2.63 -10.98 -2.17
CA MET A 217 -3.06 -12.26 -1.58
C MET A 217 -1.99 -12.89 -0.69
N LYS A 218 -0.71 -12.83 -1.10
CA LYS A 218 0.42 -13.29 -0.26
C LYS A 218 0.50 -12.49 1.03
N ILE A 219 0.32 -11.16 0.98
CA ILE A 219 0.26 -10.30 2.17
C ILE A 219 -0.89 -10.71 3.10
N PHE A 220 -2.08 -11.01 2.54
CA PHE A 220 -3.21 -11.47 3.35
C PHE A 220 -2.95 -12.83 4.01
N GLU A 221 -2.32 -13.75 3.28
CA GLU A 221 -1.91 -15.06 3.80
C GLU A 221 -0.88 -14.90 4.91
N ASP A 222 0.14 -14.06 4.70
CA ASP A 222 1.15 -13.73 5.70
C ASP A 222 0.52 -13.09 6.95
N TYR A 223 -0.47 -12.20 6.78
CA TYR A 223 -1.21 -11.59 7.88
C TYR A 223 -2.09 -12.60 8.63
N ALA A 224 -2.79 -13.47 7.91
CA ALA A 224 -3.65 -14.50 8.49
C ALA A 224 -2.87 -15.54 9.29
N ILE A 225 -1.62 -15.83 8.89
CA ILE A 225 -0.73 -16.70 9.65
C ILE A 225 -0.10 -15.96 10.84
N SER A 226 0.27 -14.69 10.66
CA SER A 226 1.05 -13.91 11.65
C SER A 226 0.22 -13.09 12.64
N TRP A 227 -1.12 -13.17 12.61
CA TRP A 227 -2.00 -12.32 13.41
C TRP A 227 -1.69 -12.32 14.92
N TYR A 228 -1.33 -13.49 15.48
CA TYR A 228 -1.01 -13.61 16.89
C TYR A 228 0.33 -12.96 17.25
N TRP A 229 1.35 -13.03 16.37
CA TRP A 229 2.61 -12.31 16.53
C TRP A 229 2.41 -10.79 16.48
N ILE A 230 1.52 -10.32 15.60
CA ILE A 230 1.16 -8.91 15.51
C ILE A 230 0.51 -8.44 16.82
N LEU A 231 -0.42 -9.21 17.38
CA LEU A 231 -1.04 -8.89 18.67
C LEU A 231 -0.03 -8.89 19.82
N ILE A 232 0.89 -9.87 19.87
CA ILE A 232 1.96 -9.91 20.87
C ILE A 232 2.85 -8.68 20.73
N GLY A 233 3.25 -8.31 19.52
CA GLY A 233 4.05 -7.11 19.25
C GLY A 233 3.35 -5.82 19.67
N LEU A 234 2.04 -5.71 19.40
CA LEU A 234 1.23 -4.56 19.80
C LEU A 234 1.09 -4.46 21.32
N PHE A 235 0.92 -5.60 22.01
CA PHE A 235 0.89 -5.64 23.46
C PHE A 235 2.24 -5.25 24.10
N ILE A 236 3.35 -5.76 23.57
CA ILE A 236 4.70 -5.36 24.01
C ILE A 236 4.90 -3.86 23.77
N ALA A 237 4.56 -3.34 22.59
CA ALA A 237 4.67 -1.92 22.27
C ALA A 237 3.83 -1.06 23.22
N MET A 238 2.61 -1.51 23.58
CA MET A 238 1.78 -0.85 24.57
C MET A 238 2.48 -0.79 25.94
N ILE A 239 3.03 -1.91 26.43
CA ILE A 239 3.79 -1.94 27.70
C ILE A 239 5.02 -1.03 27.64
N VAL A 240 5.82 -1.10 26.57
CA VAL A 240 7.00 -0.25 26.40
C VAL A 240 6.61 1.23 26.37
N SER A 241 5.50 1.57 25.71
CA SER A 241 4.99 2.95 25.69
C SER A 241 4.55 3.44 27.07
N LEU A 242 3.87 2.59 27.85
CA LEU A 242 3.47 2.90 29.23
C LEU A 242 4.70 3.06 30.13
N LEU A 243 5.68 2.16 29.99
CA LEU A 243 6.95 2.26 30.69
C LEU A 243 7.68 3.56 30.32
N PHE A 244 7.70 3.94 29.05
CA PHE A 244 8.29 5.21 28.59
C PHE A 244 7.58 6.43 29.20
N LEU A 245 6.25 6.44 29.24
CA LEU A 245 5.48 7.50 29.90
C LEU A 245 5.80 7.60 31.41
N VAL A 246 6.02 6.47 32.08
CA VAL A 246 6.46 6.44 33.48
C VAL A 246 7.91 6.91 33.62
N LEU A 247 8.82 6.51 32.74
CA LEU A 247 10.21 6.96 32.74
C LEU A 247 10.33 8.48 32.57
N LEU A 248 9.52 9.07 31.68
CA LEU A 248 9.43 10.52 31.51
C LEU A 248 9.12 11.25 32.83
N ARG A 249 8.44 10.62 33.79
CA ARG A 249 8.19 11.25 35.10
C ARG A 249 9.47 11.50 35.91
N PHE A 250 10.39 10.54 35.89
CA PHE A 250 11.56 10.53 36.76
C PHE A 250 12.80 11.13 36.10
N THR A 251 12.93 10.96 34.78
CA THR A 251 14.16 11.31 34.04
C THR A 251 13.92 12.21 32.83
N ALA A 252 12.79 12.94 32.75
CA ALA A 252 12.45 13.82 31.61
C ALA A 252 13.63 14.62 31.05
N GLY A 253 14.40 15.26 31.94
CA GLY A 253 15.57 16.06 31.57
C GLY A 253 16.71 15.20 31.00
N VAL A 254 17.06 14.11 31.67
CA VAL A 254 18.15 13.21 31.25
C VAL A 254 17.82 12.56 29.90
N LEU A 255 16.59 12.06 29.77
CA LEU A 255 16.09 11.41 28.57
C LEU A 255 16.10 12.37 27.37
N PHE A 256 15.71 13.63 27.57
CA PHE A 256 15.76 14.64 26.52
C PHE A 256 17.19 14.94 26.05
N TRP A 257 18.16 15.02 26.96
CA TRP A 257 19.57 15.18 26.60
C TRP A 257 20.11 13.95 25.86
N ILE A 258 19.73 12.74 26.26
CA ILE A 258 20.09 11.50 25.54
C ILE A 258 19.57 11.56 24.10
N PHE A 259 18.33 12.02 23.86
CA PHE A 259 17.82 12.18 22.50
C PHE A 259 18.56 13.26 21.70
N ILE A 260 18.88 14.41 22.31
CA ILE A 260 19.66 15.46 21.63
C ILE A 260 21.02 14.91 21.21
N PHE A 261 21.78 14.35 22.14
CA PHE A 261 23.11 13.82 21.86
C PHE A 261 23.04 12.62 20.92
N GLY A 262 21.99 11.81 21.01
CA GLY A 262 21.74 10.69 20.11
C GLY A 262 21.52 11.13 18.66
N VAL A 263 20.68 12.15 18.43
CA VAL A 263 20.42 12.67 17.08
C VAL A 263 21.69 13.29 16.49
N ILE A 264 22.40 14.13 17.27
CA ILE A 264 23.67 14.72 16.83
C ILE A 264 24.69 13.60 16.54
N GLY A 265 24.78 12.59 17.40
CA GLY A 265 25.69 11.46 17.24
C GLY A 265 25.41 10.60 16.01
N ILE A 266 24.13 10.30 15.72
CA ILE A 266 23.74 9.53 14.52
C ILE A 266 24.05 10.31 13.25
N ILE A 267 23.76 11.62 13.21
CA ILE A 267 24.06 12.45 12.05
C ILE A 267 25.57 12.59 11.87
N GLY A 268 26.32 12.85 12.95
CA GLY A 268 27.77 12.92 12.92
C GLY A 268 28.41 11.60 12.48
N TYR A 269 27.87 10.46 12.92
CA TYR A 269 28.28 9.14 12.43
C TYR A 269 27.98 8.96 10.93
N GLY A 270 26.81 9.41 10.47
CA GLY A 270 26.46 9.43 9.04
C GLY A 270 27.45 10.25 8.21
N THR A 271 27.79 11.45 8.68
CA THR A 271 28.81 12.31 8.05
C THR A 271 30.18 11.62 7.98
N TRP A 272 30.61 10.99 9.08
CA TRP A 272 31.85 10.21 9.12
C TRP A 272 31.82 9.03 8.15
N HIS A 273 30.73 8.26 8.11
CA HIS A 273 30.57 7.13 7.20
C HIS A 273 30.60 7.58 5.73
N CYS A 274 29.93 8.69 5.40
CA CYS A 274 29.98 9.25 4.05
C CYS A 274 31.39 9.71 3.66
N TYR A 275 32.16 10.27 4.60
CA TYR A 275 33.57 10.63 4.37
C TYR A 275 34.44 9.39 4.15
N TRP A 276 34.26 8.35 4.97
CA TRP A 276 35.00 7.09 4.83
C TRP A 276 34.77 6.45 3.47
N GLU A 277 33.51 6.34 3.04
CA GLU A 277 33.16 5.75 1.75
C GLU A 277 33.65 6.61 0.57
N TYR A 278 33.56 7.93 0.69
CA TYR A 278 34.12 8.87 -0.30
C TYR A 278 35.63 8.68 -0.49
N ASP A 279 36.37 8.51 0.60
CA ASP A 279 37.83 8.30 0.54
C ASP A 279 38.16 6.90 -0.01
N HIS A 280 37.39 5.87 0.39
CA HIS A 280 37.54 4.51 -0.15
C HIS A 280 37.35 4.46 -1.68
N LEU A 281 36.37 5.20 -2.19
CA LEU A 281 36.05 5.27 -3.62
C LEU A 281 37.07 6.08 -4.45
N LYS A 282 37.97 6.84 -3.81
CA LYS A 282 38.96 7.69 -4.50
C LYS A 282 40.01 6.89 -5.28
N GLY A 283 40.20 5.61 -4.96
CA GLY A 283 41.18 4.73 -5.61
C GLY A 283 40.61 3.74 -6.63
N ILE A 284 39.28 3.73 -6.84
CA ILE A 284 38.61 2.72 -7.68
C ILE A 284 38.32 3.28 -9.07
N PRO A 285 38.81 2.67 -10.18
CA PRO A 285 38.53 3.16 -11.53
C PRO A 285 37.04 3.01 -11.86
N GLY A 286 36.41 4.10 -12.32
CA GLY A 286 34.98 4.15 -12.68
C GLY A 286 34.06 4.80 -11.64
N SER A 287 34.55 5.11 -10.43
CA SER A 287 33.79 5.84 -9.39
C SER A 287 33.76 7.36 -9.59
N ASP A 288 34.61 7.89 -10.48
CA ASP A 288 34.79 9.32 -10.77
C ASP A 288 33.79 9.88 -11.78
N LEU A 289 32.91 9.05 -12.33
CA LEU A 289 31.87 9.46 -13.28
C LEU A 289 30.85 10.37 -12.59
N THR A 290 30.29 11.34 -13.33
CA THR A 290 29.29 12.24 -12.77
C THR A 290 27.88 11.69 -12.97
N VAL A 291 26.93 12.16 -12.16
CA VAL A 291 25.50 11.80 -12.30
C VAL A 291 24.95 12.14 -13.71
N TYR A 292 25.53 13.13 -14.40
CA TYR A 292 25.15 13.49 -15.76
C TYR A 292 25.64 12.48 -16.81
N ASP A 293 26.76 11.79 -16.57
CA ASP A 293 27.34 10.83 -17.51
C ASP A 293 26.57 9.51 -17.56
N ILE A 294 25.92 9.14 -16.45
CA ILE A 294 25.16 7.89 -16.30
C ILE A 294 23.65 8.01 -16.62
N GLY A 295 23.13 9.23 -16.75
CA GLY A 295 21.70 9.48 -16.97
C GLY A 295 20.81 9.13 -15.76
N PHE A 296 19.49 9.34 -15.91
CA PHE A 296 18.51 8.94 -14.89
C PHE A 296 18.19 7.45 -15.00
N GLN A 297 18.76 6.65 -14.10
CA GLN A 297 18.53 5.21 -14.01
C GLN A 297 17.70 4.91 -12.75
N THR A 298 16.79 3.93 -12.79
CA THR A 298 15.91 3.61 -11.66
C THR A 298 16.57 2.80 -10.55
N ASP A 299 17.82 2.36 -10.77
CA ASP A 299 18.58 1.53 -9.83
C ASP A 299 19.44 2.39 -8.89
N PHE A 300 18.99 2.55 -7.64
CA PHE A 300 19.70 3.32 -6.61
C PHE A 300 21.14 2.83 -6.32
N ARG A 301 21.44 1.55 -6.59
CA ARG A 301 22.76 0.96 -6.38
C ARG A 301 23.84 1.60 -7.25
N VAL A 302 23.49 2.05 -8.45
CA VAL A 302 24.43 2.70 -9.38
C VAL A 302 24.88 4.04 -8.79
N TYR A 303 23.97 4.80 -8.20
CA TYR A 303 24.30 6.06 -7.54
C TYR A 303 25.13 5.88 -6.27
N LEU A 304 24.96 4.78 -5.54
CA LEU A 304 25.77 4.47 -4.34
C LEU A 304 27.21 4.07 -4.67
N GLN A 305 27.53 3.70 -5.91
CA GLN A 305 28.90 3.39 -6.35
C GLN A 305 29.68 4.63 -6.80
N LEU A 306 29.01 5.78 -6.92
CA LEU A 306 29.59 7.01 -7.42
C LEU A 306 30.24 7.81 -6.28
N ARG A 307 31.44 8.34 -6.50
CA ARG A 307 32.13 9.18 -5.51
C ARG A 307 31.38 10.50 -5.26
N GLN A 308 30.80 11.07 -6.32
CA GLN A 308 30.12 12.37 -6.25
C GLN A 308 28.88 12.36 -5.34
N THR A 309 28.18 11.23 -5.23
CA THR A 309 26.97 11.13 -4.41
C THR A 309 27.30 11.10 -2.92
N TRP A 310 28.37 10.41 -2.52
CA TRP A 310 28.86 10.42 -1.13
C TRP A 310 29.34 11.80 -0.69
N LEU A 311 30.00 12.55 -1.59
CA LEU A 311 30.35 13.95 -1.34
C LEU A 311 29.11 14.83 -1.18
N ALA A 312 28.09 14.66 -2.03
CA ALA A 312 26.84 15.39 -1.92
C ALA A 312 26.10 15.08 -0.60
N PHE A 313 25.98 13.79 -0.23
CA PHE A 313 25.38 13.38 1.04
C PHE A 313 26.12 13.94 2.25
N MET A 314 27.46 13.93 2.23
CA MET A 314 28.26 14.54 3.28
C MET A 314 27.94 16.03 3.46
N ILE A 315 27.92 16.81 2.36
CA ILE A 315 27.59 18.25 2.42
C ILE A 315 26.19 18.47 2.98
N ILE A 316 25.20 17.71 2.51
CA ILE A 316 23.81 17.80 2.97
C ILE A 316 23.72 17.49 4.47
N LEU A 317 24.33 16.40 4.93
CA LEU A 317 24.32 16.00 6.34
C LEU A 317 25.00 17.05 7.23
N CYS A 318 26.14 17.61 6.81
CA CYS A 318 26.80 18.72 7.52
C CYS A 318 25.90 19.96 7.65
N VAL A 319 25.23 20.37 6.58
CA VAL A 319 24.31 21.52 6.61
C VAL A 319 23.14 21.25 7.55
N VAL A 320 22.54 20.06 7.48
CA VAL A 320 21.45 19.63 8.38
C VAL A 320 21.90 19.62 9.84
N GLU A 321 23.10 19.11 10.13
CA GLU A 321 23.68 19.09 11.48
C GLU A 321 23.84 20.51 12.04
N ILE A 322 24.40 21.43 11.25
CA ILE A 322 24.56 22.84 11.64
C ILE A 322 23.21 23.49 11.92
N ILE A 323 22.21 23.28 11.06
CA ILE A 323 20.85 23.81 11.26
C ILE A 323 20.24 23.26 12.55
N ILE A 324 20.37 21.96 12.82
CA ILE A 324 19.85 21.34 14.04
C ILE A 324 20.55 21.92 15.28
N ILE A 325 21.88 22.04 15.28
CA ILE A 325 22.63 22.63 16.39
C ILE A 325 22.18 24.08 16.63
N LEU A 326 22.06 24.86 15.56
CA LEU A 326 21.60 26.25 15.63
C LEU A 326 20.18 26.34 16.20
N MET A 327 19.25 25.50 15.74
CA MET A 327 17.89 25.41 16.29
C MET A 327 17.90 25.04 17.77
N LEU A 328 18.74 24.09 18.20
CA LEU A 328 18.85 23.68 19.61
C LEU A 328 19.38 24.82 20.50
N ILE A 329 20.32 25.62 20.01
CA ILE A 329 20.85 26.79 20.71
C ILE A 329 19.75 27.85 20.86
N PHE A 330 19.08 28.23 19.77
CA PHE A 330 18.04 29.27 19.80
C PHE A 330 16.80 28.86 20.59
N LEU A 331 16.39 27.59 20.53
CA LEU A 331 15.21 27.08 21.22
C LEU A 331 15.51 26.61 22.65
N ARG A 332 16.73 26.72 23.16
CA ARG A 332 17.14 26.23 24.50
C ARG A 332 16.20 26.67 25.63
N ASN A 333 15.75 27.92 25.60
CA ASN A 333 14.83 28.44 26.62
C ASN A 333 13.42 27.86 26.48
N ARG A 334 12.94 27.68 25.24
CA ARG A 334 11.64 27.04 24.96
C ARG A 334 11.65 25.56 25.33
N ILE A 335 12.75 24.88 25.04
CA ILE A 335 12.99 23.47 25.39
C ILE A 335 12.89 23.26 26.91
N ARG A 336 13.51 24.13 27.72
CA ARG A 336 13.41 24.03 29.19
C ARG A 336 11.98 24.15 29.69
N ILE A 337 11.20 25.07 29.12
CA ILE A 337 9.78 25.22 29.45
C ILE A 337 9.00 23.97 29.04
N ALA A 338 9.25 23.44 27.84
CA ALA A 338 8.60 22.23 27.36
C ALA A 338 8.90 21.01 28.25
N ILE A 339 10.16 20.84 28.72
CA ILE A 339 10.52 19.76 29.65
C ILE A 339 9.76 19.91 30.98
N ALA A 340 9.61 21.14 31.51
CA ALA A 340 8.83 21.38 32.71
C ALA A 340 7.33 21.05 32.50
N LEU A 341 6.76 21.44 31.35
CA LEU A 341 5.39 21.12 30.98
C LEU A 341 5.17 19.61 30.81
N LEU A 342 6.10 18.88 30.18
CA LEU A 342 6.03 17.42 30.04
C LEU A 342 6.12 16.72 31.40
N LYS A 343 6.96 17.23 32.31
CA LYS A 343 7.08 16.70 33.67
C LYS A 343 5.77 16.87 34.46
N GLU A 344 5.15 18.06 34.40
CA GLU A 344 3.86 18.29 35.08
C GLU A 344 2.70 17.58 34.38
N GLY A 345 2.71 17.49 33.04
CA GLY A 345 1.73 16.75 32.26
C GLY A 345 1.74 15.26 32.57
N SER A 346 2.92 14.64 32.65
CA SER A 346 3.05 13.22 33.05
C SER A 346 2.59 12.99 34.49
N ARG A 347 2.81 13.96 35.39
CA ARG A 347 2.30 13.90 36.77
C ARG A 347 0.77 13.98 36.81
N ALA A 348 0.16 14.83 35.98
CA ALA A 348 -1.29 14.94 35.86
C ALA A 348 -1.95 13.66 35.32
N ILE A 349 -1.36 13.03 34.29
CA ILE A 349 -1.80 11.70 33.80
C ILE A 349 -1.70 10.66 34.93
N GLY A 350 -0.68 10.80 35.78
CA GLY A 350 -0.51 10.06 37.05
C GLY A 350 -1.72 10.10 38.00
N TYR A 351 -2.44 11.21 38.03
CA TYR A 351 -3.63 11.38 38.89
C TYR A 351 -4.94 10.99 38.18
N ILE A 352 -4.98 11.06 36.84
CA ILE A 352 -6.16 10.79 36.02
C ILE A 352 -5.87 9.60 35.09
N MET A 353 -5.75 8.42 35.70
CA MET A 353 -5.40 7.16 35.01
C MET A 353 -6.37 6.78 33.88
N SER A 354 -7.63 7.22 33.94
CA SER A 354 -8.62 6.99 32.86
C SER A 354 -8.19 7.58 31.51
N THR A 355 -7.32 8.59 31.51
CA THR A 355 -6.79 9.21 30.29
C THR A 355 -5.95 8.24 29.46
N LEU A 356 -5.31 7.24 30.09
CA LEU A 356 -4.50 6.22 29.40
C LEU A 356 -5.36 5.24 28.59
N PHE A 357 -6.67 5.16 28.84
CA PHE A 357 -7.58 4.30 28.10
C PHE A 357 -8.06 4.95 26.78
N TYR A 358 -8.00 6.28 26.67
CA TYR A 358 -8.50 7.01 25.50
C TYR A 358 -7.85 6.59 24.16
N PRO A 359 -6.52 6.37 24.06
CA PRO A 359 -5.89 5.88 22.84
C PRO A 359 -6.45 4.53 22.34
N ILE A 360 -6.83 3.64 23.26
CA ILE A 360 -7.43 2.33 22.93
C ILE A 360 -8.80 2.53 22.28
N VAL A 361 -9.63 3.41 22.87
CA VAL A 361 -10.94 3.76 22.30
C VAL A 361 -10.78 4.35 20.91
N THR A 362 -9.84 5.28 20.72
CA THR A 362 -9.59 5.88 19.40
C THR A 362 -9.09 4.84 18.38
N PHE A 363 -8.23 3.91 18.80
CA PHE A 363 -7.76 2.82 17.93
C PHE A 363 -8.91 1.94 17.46
N ILE A 364 -9.81 1.54 18.37
CA ILE A 364 -10.98 0.72 18.05
C ILE A 364 -11.90 1.47 17.08
N LEU A 365 -12.18 2.76 17.32
CA LEU A 365 -13.02 3.56 16.43
C LEU A 365 -12.40 3.69 15.03
N ILE A 366 -11.09 3.93 14.93
CA ILE A 366 -10.39 4.00 13.64
C ILE A 366 -10.42 2.64 12.93
N ALA A 367 -10.21 1.54 13.65
CA ALA A 367 -10.29 0.19 13.08
C ALA A 367 -11.70 -0.12 12.54
N ILE A 368 -12.76 0.30 13.24
CA ILE A 368 -14.14 0.20 12.75
C ILE A 368 -14.31 1.04 11.46
N CYS A 369 -13.83 2.28 11.44
CA CYS A 369 -13.93 3.13 10.25
C CYS A 369 -13.18 2.55 9.04
N ILE A 370 -11.96 2.05 9.24
CA ILE A 370 -11.13 1.45 8.18
C ILE A 370 -11.75 0.13 7.68
N SER A 371 -12.23 -0.73 8.59
CA SER A 371 -12.87 -1.98 8.20
C SER A 371 -14.17 -1.73 7.44
N TYR A 372 -15.00 -0.80 7.91
CA TYR A 372 -16.19 -0.38 7.18
C TYR A 372 -15.82 0.19 5.80
N TRP A 373 -14.82 1.08 5.72
CA TRP A 373 -14.33 1.61 4.46
C TRP A 373 -13.92 0.48 3.50
N ALA A 374 -13.08 -0.45 3.97
CA ALA A 374 -12.58 -1.56 3.16
C ALA A 374 -13.72 -2.43 2.64
N VAL A 375 -14.70 -2.76 3.48
CA VAL A 375 -15.89 -3.51 3.06
C VAL A 375 -16.66 -2.70 2.01
N THR A 376 -16.98 -1.43 2.27
CA THR A 376 -17.71 -0.59 1.32
C THR A 376 -16.96 -0.33 0.01
N ALA A 377 -15.63 -0.36 -0.02
CA ALA A 377 -14.85 -0.21 -1.25
C ALA A 377 -14.91 -1.46 -2.16
N VAL A 378 -15.10 -2.64 -1.57
CA VAL A 378 -15.14 -3.91 -2.31
C VAL A 378 -16.46 -4.08 -3.06
N TYR A 379 -17.59 -3.55 -2.56
CA TYR A 379 -18.91 -3.77 -3.17
C TYR A 379 -19.16 -3.03 -4.51
N PRO A 380 -18.80 -1.73 -4.68
CA PRO A 380 -19.05 -0.96 -5.90
C PRO A 380 -18.24 -1.43 -7.10
N SER A 381 -17.02 -1.95 -6.87
CA SER A 381 -16.15 -2.51 -7.93
C SER A 381 -16.73 -3.75 -8.60
N VAL A 382 -17.88 -4.23 -8.10
CA VAL A 382 -18.49 -5.49 -8.47
C VAL A 382 -19.93 -5.34 -9.01
N GLY A 383 -20.56 -4.18 -8.82
CA GLY A 383 -22.01 -4.00 -9.05
C GLY A 383 -22.43 -3.33 -10.36
N ILE A 384 -21.58 -2.56 -11.05
CA ILE A 384 -22.06 -1.59 -12.05
C ILE A 384 -21.35 -1.73 -13.40
N PRO A 385 -22.05 -2.13 -14.50
CA PRO A 385 -21.68 -1.70 -15.84
C PRO A 385 -21.90 -0.19 -15.94
N LEU A 386 -20.84 0.57 -16.24
CA LEU A 386 -20.81 2.05 -16.27
C LEU A 386 -21.74 2.72 -17.31
N ASP A 387 -22.56 1.96 -18.04
CA ASP A 387 -23.48 2.52 -19.04
C ASP A 387 -24.62 3.37 -18.42
N ASN A 388 -24.81 3.33 -17.09
CA ASN A 388 -25.84 4.09 -16.38
C ASN A 388 -25.32 5.16 -15.40
N VAL A 389 -24.01 5.45 -15.34
CA VAL A 389 -23.47 6.47 -14.40
C VAL A 389 -23.39 7.88 -15.03
N SER A 390 -23.86 8.05 -16.26
CA SER A 390 -23.93 9.37 -16.91
C SER A 390 -25.11 10.26 -16.48
N LEU A 391 -25.92 9.83 -15.49
CA LEU A 391 -27.04 10.61 -14.94
C LEU A 391 -27.19 10.43 -13.42
N LEU A 392 -26.24 10.98 -12.67
CA LEU A 392 -26.34 11.43 -11.28
C LEU A 392 -25.14 12.35 -11.01
#